data_AF-A0A2I1HQQ8-F1
#
_entry.id   AF-A0A2I1HQQ8-F1
#
_cell.length_a   1.000
_cell.length_b   1.000
_cell.length_c   1.000
_cell.angle_alpha   90.00
_cell.angle_beta   90.00
_cell.angle_gamma   90.00
#
_symmetry.space_group_name_H-M   'P 1'
#
loop_
_entity.id
_entity.type
_entity.pdbx_description
1 polymer ?
#
loop_
_entity_poly.entity_id
_entity_poly.type
_entity_poly.pdbx_seq_one_letter_code
_entity_poly.pdbx_strand_id
1 'polypeptide(L)'
;FTCNPKWQEVTRELLPHQSAVDRPDLTARVFHMKLRELLKDLCEKHCLGKVAAFVYVIEFQKCGLPHAHILLILSQDLKLHSVKDYDAIVSAEIPDPDVHPLTYETV
;
A
#
# COMPACT_ATOMS: atom_id res chain seq x y z
N PHE A 1 -1.79 1.27 3.40
CA PHE A 1 -1.99 0.43 2.20
C PHE A 1 -3.48 0.30 1.95
N THR A 2 -3.98 0.73 0.79
CA THR A 2 -5.42 0.83 0.51
C THR A 2 -5.85 -0.19 -0.54
N CYS A 3 -7.00 -0.84 -0.35
CA CYS A 3 -7.61 -1.66 -1.38
C CYS A 3 -7.95 -0.82 -2.63
N ASN A 4 -7.58 -1.33 -3.81
CA ASN A 4 -7.97 -0.72 -5.08
C ASN A 4 -9.04 -1.59 -5.76
N PRO A 5 -10.28 -1.11 -5.93
CA PRO A 5 -11.34 -1.88 -6.58
C PRO A 5 -11.06 -2.17 -8.06
N LYS A 6 -10.10 -1.46 -8.68
CA LYS A 6 -9.69 -1.64 -10.08
C LYS A 6 -8.59 -2.68 -10.27
N TRP A 7 -8.13 -3.37 -9.20
CA TRP A 7 -7.17 -4.46 -9.35
C TRP A 7 -7.71 -5.55 -10.27
N GLN A 8 -6.85 -6.07 -11.15
CA GLN A 8 -7.25 -7.04 -12.16
C GLN A 8 -7.82 -8.32 -11.55
N GLU A 9 -7.32 -8.74 -10.39
CA GLU A 9 -7.81 -9.91 -9.65
C GLU A 9 -9.23 -9.70 -9.10
N VAL A 10 -9.63 -8.44 -8.86
CA VAL A 10 -11.01 -8.10 -8.49
C VAL A 10 -11.86 -8.05 -9.74
N THR A 11 -11.49 -7.23 -10.72
CA THR A 11 -12.34 -6.98 -11.90
C THR A 11 -12.57 -8.22 -12.76
N ARG A 12 -11.61 -9.15 -12.81
CA ARG A 12 -11.74 -10.43 -13.53
C ARG A 12 -12.82 -11.36 -12.95
N GLU A 13 -13.04 -11.30 -11.64
CA GLU A 13 -13.93 -12.22 -10.92
C GLU A 13 -15.31 -11.61 -10.62
N LEU A 14 -15.58 -10.39 -11.12
CA LEU A 14 -16.90 -9.78 -11.05
C LEU A 14 -17.83 -10.39 -12.09
N LEU A 15 -19.05 -10.71 -11.67
CA LEU A 15 -20.10 -11.13 -12.59
C LEU A 15 -20.66 -9.93 -13.36
N PRO A 16 -21.38 -10.15 -14.49
CA PRO A 16 -22.08 -9.07 -15.19
C PRO A 16 -22.93 -8.25 -14.22
N HIS A 17 -22.81 -6.92 -14.33
CA HIS A 17 -23.50 -5.94 -13.47
C HIS A 17 -23.07 -5.90 -12.00
N GLN A 18 -22.05 -6.67 -11.57
CA GLN A 18 -21.44 -6.49 -10.26
C GLN A 18 -20.36 -5.41 -10.27
N SER A 19 -20.27 -4.69 -9.16
CA SER A 19 -19.14 -3.84 -8.81
C SER A 19 -18.33 -4.47 -7.67
N ALA A 20 -17.14 -3.94 -7.41
CA ALA A 20 -16.31 -4.37 -6.29
C ALA A 20 -17.00 -4.21 -4.93
N VAL A 21 -17.94 -3.26 -4.81
CA VAL A 21 -18.71 -3.01 -3.59
C VAL A 21 -19.72 -4.13 -3.31
N ASP A 22 -20.21 -4.78 -4.37
CA ASP A 22 -21.15 -5.92 -4.27
C ASP A 22 -20.45 -7.22 -3.87
N ARG A 23 -19.11 -7.25 -3.92
CA ARG A 23 -18.28 -8.43 -3.62
C ARG A 23 -17.21 -8.11 -2.55
N PRO A 24 -17.62 -7.76 -1.32
CA PRO A 24 -16.69 -7.46 -0.23
C PRO A 24 -15.80 -8.67 0.14
N ASP A 25 -16.29 -9.89 -0.09
CA ASP A 25 -15.51 -11.13 0.06
C ASP A 25 -14.31 -11.15 -0.89
N LEU A 26 -14.51 -10.77 -2.14
CA LEU A 26 -13.48 -10.76 -3.18
C LEU A 26 -12.44 -9.67 -2.89
N THR A 27 -12.89 -8.45 -2.60
CA THR A 27 -11.99 -7.33 -2.30
C THR A 27 -11.17 -7.59 -1.05
N ALA A 28 -11.77 -8.12 0.03
CA ALA A 28 -11.04 -8.49 1.25
C ALA A 28 -10.00 -9.60 1.00
N ARG A 29 -10.33 -10.62 0.20
CA ARG A 29 -9.39 -11.70 -0.16
C ARG A 29 -8.21 -11.18 -0.96
N VAL A 30 -8.46 -10.41 -2.02
CA VAL A 30 -7.38 -9.85 -2.86
C VAL A 30 -6.52 -8.88 -2.05
N PHE A 31 -7.14 -8.02 -1.24
CA PHE A 31 -6.43 -7.13 -0.34
C PHE A 31 -5.52 -7.90 0.62
N HIS A 32 -6.01 -8.95 1.27
CA HIS A 32 -5.23 -9.75 2.21
C HIS A 32 -4.02 -10.42 1.52
N MET A 33 -4.20 -10.97 0.31
CA MET A 33 -3.10 -11.54 -0.46
C MET A 33 -2.03 -10.49 -0.76
N LYS A 34 -2.41 -9.30 -1.23
CA LYS A 34 -1.46 -8.21 -1.53
C LYS A 34 -0.80 -7.64 -0.27
N LEU A 35 -1.55 -7.52 0.84
CA LEU A 35 -1.00 -7.11 2.13
C LEU A 35 0.06 -8.10 2.63
N ARG A 36 -0.16 -9.41 2.46
CA ARG A 36 0.85 -10.42 2.82
C ARG A 36 2.12 -10.30 2.00
N GLU A 37 2.01 -10.07 0.69
CA GLU A 37 3.19 -9.84 -0.15
C GLU A 37 3.93 -8.56 0.26
N LEU A 38 3.19 -7.47 0.53
CA LEU A 38 3.79 -6.24 1.06
C LEU A 38 4.53 -6.49 2.39
N LEU A 39 3.95 -7.26 3.32
CA LEU A 39 4.60 -7.59 4.58
C LEU A 39 5.87 -8.43 4.39
N LYS A 40 5.92 -9.33 3.41
CA LYS A 40 7.15 -10.06 3.04
C LYS A 40 8.21 -9.12 2.51
N ASP A 41 7.85 -8.19 1.61
CA ASP A 41 8.79 -7.22 1.08
C ASP A 41 9.41 -6.36 2.20
N LEU A 42 8.56 -5.91 3.14
CA LEU A 42 8.99 -5.09 4.27
C LEU A 42 9.82 -5.89 5.30
N CYS A 43 9.35 -7.07 5.70
CA CYS A 43 9.90 -7.79 6.86
C CYS A 43 10.94 -8.84 6.49
N GLU A 44 10.80 -9.52 5.34
CA GLU A 44 11.71 -10.60 4.91
C GLU A 44 12.75 -10.09 3.90
N LYS A 45 12.34 -9.24 2.96
CA LYS A 45 13.27 -8.66 1.96
C LYS A 45 13.92 -7.36 2.43
N HIS A 46 13.50 -6.84 3.58
CA HIS A 46 14.08 -5.65 4.22
C HIS A 46 14.10 -4.43 3.29
N CYS A 47 13.06 -4.21 2.48
CA CYS A 47 13.06 -3.14 1.49
C CYS A 47 13.17 -1.72 2.10
N LEU A 48 12.75 -1.55 3.36
CA LEU A 48 12.90 -0.32 4.15
C LEU A 48 13.89 -0.48 5.31
N GLY A 49 14.75 -1.50 5.26
CA GLY A 49 15.64 -1.90 6.34
C GLY A 49 15.11 -3.05 7.18
N LYS A 50 15.93 -3.51 8.12
CA LYS A 50 15.61 -4.67 8.97
C LYS A 50 14.54 -4.30 10.00
N VAL A 51 13.39 -4.96 9.91
CA VAL A 51 12.25 -4.78 10.82
C VAL A 51 12.47 -5.62 12.08
N ALA A 52 12.48 -4.99 13.25
CA ALA A 52 12.54 -5.66 14.56
C ALA A 52 11.14 -6.08 15.05
N ALA A 53 10.13 -5.25 14.80
CA ALA A 53 8.73 -5.54 15.10
C ALA A 53 7.81 -4.73 14.19
N PHE A 54 6.56 -5.17 14.03
CA PHE A 54 5.53 -4.40 13.33
C PHE A 54 4.16 -4.65 13.94
N VAL A 55 3.29 -3.67 13.80
CA VAL A 55 1.86 -3.77 14.16
C VAL A 55 1.07 -3.20 12.99
N TYR A 56 -0.06 -3.81 12.67
CA TYR A 56 -0.98 -3.23 11.71
C TYR A 56 -2.42 -3.41 12.15
N VAL A 57 -3.26 -2.46 11.74
CA VAL A 57 -4.71 -2.51 11.91
C VAL A 57 -5.34 -2.39 10.52
N ILE A 58 -6.40 -3.16 10.29
CA ILE A 58 -7.21 -3.07 9.08
C ILE A 58 -8.52 -2.38 9.45
N GLU A 59 -8.77 -1.25 8.79
CA GLU A 59 -10.01 -0.50 8.90
C GLU A 59 -10.77 -0.59 7.59
N PHE A 60 -12.10 -0.67 7.68
CA PHE A 60 -12.97 -0.66 6.51
C PHE A 60 -13.46 0.77 6.31
N GLN A 61 -12.98 1.42 5.26
CA GLN A 61 -13.38 2.79 4.93
C GLN A 61 -14.83 2.83 4.42
N LYS A 62 -15.42 4.03 4.26
CA LYS A 62 -16.76 4.18 3.64
C LYS A 62 -16.77 3.43 2.30
N CYS A 63 -17.85 2.66 2.07
CA CYS A 63 -18.00 1.66 0.99
C CYS A 63 -17.30 0.30 1.23
N GLY A 64 -16.80 0.02 2.43
CA GLY A 64 -16.38 -1.32 2.85
C GLY A 64 -15.05 -1.78 2.25
N LEU A 65 -14.23 -0.87 1.72
CA LEU A 65 -12.91 -1.23 1.22
C LEU A 65 -11.90 -1.26 2.37
N PRO A 66 -11.10 -2.34 2.50
CA PRO A 66 -10.11 -2.44 3.55
C PRO A 66 -8.92 -1.51 3.31
N HIS A 67 -8.44 -0.93 4.39
CA HIS A 67 -7.25 -0.09 4.46
C HIS A 67 -6.40 -0.54 5.64
N ALA A 68 -5.11 -0.77 5.41
CA ALA A 68 -4.17 -1.13 6.46
C ALA A 68 -3.32 0.07 6.87
N HIS A 69 -3.35 0.38 8.16
CA HIS A 69 -2.37 1.21 8.84
C HIS A 69 -1.28 0.29 9.38
N ILE A 70 -0.03 0.51 8.96
CA ILE A 70 1.10 -0.36 9.31
C ILE A 70 2.16 0.50 10.00
N LEU A 71 2.53 0.12 11.20
CA LEU A 71 3.65 0.68 11.95
C LEU A 71 4.81 -0.31 11.93
N LEU A 72 5.96 0.14 11.43
CA LEU A 72 7.20 -0.63 11.40
C LEU A 72 8.16 -0.09 12.45
N ILE A 73 8.79 -0.99 13.22
CA ILE A 73 9.84 -0.69 14.18
C ILE A 73 11.13 -1.30 13.63
N LEU A 74 12.03 -0.45 13.13
CA LEU A 74 13.32 -0.87 12.57
C LEU A 74 14.34 -1.23 13.67
N SER A 75 15.27 -2.14 13.36
CA SER A 75 16.38 -2.49 14.25
C SER A 75 17.29 -1.29 14.53
N GLN A 76 17.89 -1.24 15.73
CA GLN A 76 18.79 -0.14 16.15
C GLN A 76 19.91 0.16 15.15
N ASP A 77 20.47 -0.88 14.53
CA ASP A 77 21.58 -0.76 13.58
C ASP A 77 21.22 0.03 12.30
N LEU A 78 19.92 0.20 12.03
CA LEU A 78 19.39 0.87 10.84
C LEU A 78 18.41 1.99 11.23
N LYS A 79 18.48 2.48 12.47
CA LYS A 79 17.73 3.68 12.82
C LYS A 79 18.30 4.88 12.07
N LEU A 80 17.39 5.67 11.52
CA LEU A 80 17.70 6.90 10.83
C LEU A 80 17.99 7.96 11.89
N HIS A 81 19.23 8.45 11.93
CA HIS A 81 19.73 9.31 13.00
C HIS A 81 19.94 10.76 12.55
N SER A 82 20.00 11.00 11.24
CA SER A 82 20.19 12.33 10.67
C SER A 82 19.10 12.67 9.65
N VAL A 83 18.86 13.96 9.44
CA VAL A 83 17.94 14.47 8.41
C VAL A 83 18.28 13.89 7.03
N LYS A 84 19.57 13.79 6.73
CA LYS A 84 20.05 13.23 5.45
C LYS A 84 19.64 11.76 5.26
N ASP A 85 19.58 10.97 6.34
CA ASP A 85 19.14 9.57 6.26
C ASP A 85 17.65 9.50 5.91
N TYR A 86 16.82 10.40 6.48
CA TYR A 86 15.40 10.50 6.15
C TYR A 86 15.19 10.97 4.71
N ASP A 87 15.89 12.03 4.27
CA ASP A 87 15.78 12.57 2.91
C ASP A 87 16.19 11.54 1.83
N ALA A 88 17.08 10.61 2.17
CA ALA A 88 17.51 9.55 1.25
C ALA A 88 16.44 8.46 1.03
N ILE A 89 15.48 8.31 1.94
CA ILE A 89 14.49 7.23 1.89
C ILE A 89 13.03 7.71 1.76
N VAL A 90 12.76 8.96 2.11
CA VAL A 90 11.45 9.60 1.98
C VAL A 90 11.58 10.70 0.95
N SER A 91 10.91 10.52 -0.19
CA SER A 91 10.77 11.54 -1.22
C SER A 91 9.31 11.66 -1.64
N ALA A 92 8.96 12.84 -2.15
CA ALA A 92 7.73 13.07 -2.89
C ALA A 92 8.13 13.78 -4.19
N GLU A 93 7.68 13.26 -5.32
CA GLU A 93 7.98 13.82 -6.63
C GLU A 93 6.70 14.36 -7.24
N ILE A 94 6.82 15.52 -7.90
CA ILE A 94 5.75 16.04 -8.75
C ILE A 94 5.83 15.28 -10.07
N PRO A 95 4.69 14.78 -10.62
CA PRO A 95 4.71 14.07 -11.89
C PRO A 95 5.34 14.90 -13.00
N ASP A 96 6.04 14.28 -13.95
CA ASP A 96 6.59 15.02 -15.09
C ASP A 96 5.45 15.52 -16.00
N PRO A 97 5.41 16.81 -16.38
CA PRO A 97 4.33 17.37 -17.19
C PRO A 97 4.29 16.83 -18.62
N ASP A 98 5.42 16.41 -19.19
CA ASP A 98 5.52 15.89 -20.54
C ASP A 98 5.20 14.39 -20.58
N VAL A 99 5.59 13.64 -19.55
CA VAL A 99 5.36 12.17 -19.45
C VAL A 99 3.99 11.84 -18.85
N HIS A 100 3.55 12.62 -17.87
CA HIS A 100 2.34 12.38 -17.10
C HIS A 100 1.50 13.67 -16.90
N PRO A 101 1.05 14.32 -18.00
CA PRO A 101 0.37 15.61 -17.96
C PRO A 101 -0.89 15.60 -17.09
N LEU A 102 -1.69 14.53 -17.18
CA LEU A 102 -2.94 14.42 -16.42
C LEU A 102 -2.72 14.40 -14.90
N THR A 103 -1.67 13.72 -14.43
CA THR A 103 -1.37 13.70 -12.98
C THR A 103 -0.67 14.97 -12.54
N TYR A 104 0.08 15.64 -13.43
CA TYR A 104 0.68 16.93 -13.14
C TYR A 104 -0.38 18.03 -12.93
N GLU A 105 -1.41 18.06 -13.80
CA GLU A 105 -2.52 19.03 -13.70
C GLU A 105 -3.36 18.88 -12.42
N THR A 106 -3.24 17.75 -11.71
CA THR A 106 -4.02 17.47 -10.49
C THR A 106 -3.35 17.90 -9.19
N VAL A 107 -2.11 18.40 -9.25
CA VAL A 107 -1.30 18.83 -8.10
C VAL A 107 -1.42 20.33 -7.85
#